data_AF-A0A1H5M7F2-F1
#
_entry.id   AF-A0A1H5M7F2-F1
#
_cell.length_a   1.000
_cell.length_b   1.000
_cell.length_c   1.000
_cell.angle_alpha   90.00
_cell.angle_beta   90.00
_cell.angle_gamma   90.00
#
_symmetry.space_group_name_H-M   'P 1'
#
loop_
_entity.id
_entity.type
_entity.pdbx_description
1 polymer ?
#
loop_
_entity_poly.entity_id
_entity_poly.type
_entity_poly.pdbx_seq_one_letter_code
_entity_poly.pdbx_strand_id
1 'polypeptide(L)'
;MSTRIAPAKAGLKHTLPIAALAIVIAVAVQFIGSTKINVGIGSIVIFPMVWGLIVGLLISIQKFKPLGLDLQKVASALVGVAVMLLVARLAFNIGPSLPVLVKAGPALLLQEVGHLLGTVFLALPLAVLLRMGKATVGATFSLDREPSFAMVSEKYGADSDQYRGVLAMYVFGTLFGAVFITLLTSLVANWGIFNPLALAMGSGVGSGSMMAASAASIIEAYPGDEQAILGMAAVSNLITTILGVYVGIYVSLPLADKFYKLLTRKGRAEAAAVAATPVSATAPADDDVNRDFREKVAQSSAEVKLPLWLSLSVLSILGLATASVAAKGLHWNVFGGYAVLMALVLLGLFLGKVSRKISAIIWITTIGAYISSPWFFAAHWLTTLVSAVDFLSIATVMLTLAGLSLGKDVPLLKNIGWKIIPVGLVAITASFMLSVVIAEFALGYWS
;
A
#
# COMPACT_ATOMS: atom_id res chain seq x y z
N MET A 1 6.27 1.58 -30.46
CA MET A 1 5.48 0.38 -30.82
C MET A 1 5.24 -0.38 -29.51
N SER A 2 4.03 -0.29 -28.93
CA SER A 2 3.74 -0.86 -27.61
C SER A 2 3.53 -2.37 -27.76
N THR A 3 4.51 -3.17 -27.36
CA THR A 3 4.37 -4.61 -27.17
C THR A 3 3.44 -4.84 -25.98
N ARG A 4 2.13 -4.82 -26.22
CA ARG A 4 1.15 -5.35 -25.26
C ARG A 4 1.39 -6.85 -25.14
N ILE A 5 2.23 -7.25 -24.18
CA ILE A 5 2.33 -8.64 -23.76
C ILE A 5 0.93 -9.05 -23.32
N ALA A 6 0.32 -9.98 -24.04
CA ALA A 6 -1.00 -10.48 -23.69
C ALA A 6 -0.92 -11.07 -22.26
N PRO A 7 -1.86 -10.72 -21.36
CA PRO A 7 -1.82 -11.18 -19.99
C PRO A 7 -1.86 -12.71 -19.95
N ALA A 8 -0.89 -13.31 -19.26
CA ALA A 8 -0.86 -14.75 -19.06
C ALA A 8 -2.15 -15.17 -18.35
N LYS A 9 -2.86 -16.17 -18.90
CA LYS A 9 -4.04 -16.76 -18.26
C LYS A 9 -3.56 -17.83 -17.28
N ALA A 10 -3.71 -17.57 -15.99
CA ALA A 10 -3.48 -18.60 -14.98
C ALA A 10 -4.78 -19.37 -14.71
N GLY A 11 -4.70 -20.70 -14.81
CA GLY A 11 -5.78 -21.62 -14.43
C GLY A 11 -5.54 -22.29 -13.07
N LEU A 12 -6.45 -23.18 -12.69
CA LEU A 12 -6.44 -23.95 -11.43
C LEU A 12 -5.06 -24.56 -11.08
N LYS A 13 -4.32 -25.05 -12.08
CA LYS A 13 -3.00 -25.68 -11.91
C LYS A 13 -1.95 -24.78 -11.27
N HIS A 14 -2.03 -23.46 -11.45
CA HIS A 14 -1.08 -22.50 -10.88
C HIS A 14 -1.64 -21.80 -9.64
N THR A 15 -2.96 -21.63 -9.57
CA THR A 15 -3.62 -20.96 -8.45
C THR A 15 -3.74 -21.85 -7.21
N LEU A 16 -4.09 -23.13 -7.36
CA LEU A 16 -4.27 -24.04 -6.22
C LEU A 16 -2.99 -24.24 -5.39
N PRO A 17 -1.79 -24.45 -5.99
CA PRO A 17 -0.57 -24.63 -5.20
C PRO A 17 -0.22 -23.39 -4.35
N ILE A 18 -0.36 -22.19 -4.92
CA ILE A 18 -0.12 -20.94 -4.20
C ILE A 18 -1.18 -20.70 -3.13
N ALA A 19 -2.45 -20.96 -3.44
CA ALA A 19 -3.53 -20.85 -2.47
C ALA A 19 -3.30 -21.80 -1.28
N ALA A 20 -2.97 -23.07 -1.53
CA ALA A 20 -2.68 -24.05 -0.49
C ALA A 20 -1.46 -23.64 0.35
N LEU A 21 -0.39 -23.18 -0.29
CA LEU A 21 0.79 -22.67 0.41
C LEU A 21 0.45 -21.47 1.30
N ALA A 22 -0.32 -20.52 0.79
CA ALA A 22 -0.77 -19.36 1.56
C ALA A 22 -1.66 -19.76 2.73
N ILE A 23 -2.56 -20.76 2.58
CA ILE A 23 -3.38 -21.29 3.69
C ILE A 23 -2.48 -21.86 4.77
N VAL A 24 -1.53 -22.72 4.39
CA VAL A 24 -0.62 -23.37 5.35
C VAL A 24 0.18 -22.33 6.13
N ILE A 25 0.73 -21.33 5.44
CA ILE A 25 1.48 -20.25 6.12
C ILE A 25 0.55 -19.45 7.02
N ALA A 26 -0.59 -18.99 6.52
CA ALA A 26 -1.51 -18.13 7.27
C ALA A 26 -2.06 -18.81 8.52
N VAL A 27 -2.37 -20.11 8.44
CA VAL A 27 -2.78 -20.92 9.60
C VAL A 27 -1.61 -21.11 10.58
N ALA A 28 -0.41 -21.45 10.08
CA ALA A 28 0.76 -21.64 10.93
C ALA A 28 1.12 -20.38 11.71
N VAL A 29 1.11 -19.21 11.07
CA VAL A 29 1.45 -17.94 11.74
C VAL A 29 0.37 -17.51 12.73
N GLN A 30 -0.89 -17.88 12.50
CA GLN A 30 -1.96 -17.67 13.47
C GLN A 30 -1.73 -18.47 14.76
N PHE A 31 -1.14 -19.67 14.66
CA PHE A 31 -0.75 -20.46 15.83
C PHE A 31 0.49 -19.90 16.55
N ILE A 32 1.40 -19.23 15.84
CA ILE A 32 2.55 -18.54 16.46
C ILE A 32 2.06 -17.37 17.33
N GLY A 33 1.03 -16.65 16.88
CA GLY A 33 0.49 -15.50 17.61
C GLY A 33 1.42 -14.27 17.58
N SER A 34 1.14 -13.30 18.44
CA SER A 34 1.93 -12.08 18.57
C SER A 34 3.23 -12.32 19.34
N THR A 35 4.38 -11.94 18.80
CA THR A 35 5.67 -11.98 19.50
C THR A 35 6.12 -10.58 19.87
N LYS A 36 6.36 -10.31 21.16
CA LYS A 36 6.84 -9.02 21.65
C LYS A 36 8.36 -9.02 21.75
N ILE A 37 9.01 -8.05 21.10
CA ILE A 37 10.46 -7.82 21.15
C ILE A 37 10.66 -6.47 21.85
N ASN A 38 11.31 -6.49 23.01
CA ASN A 38 11.63 -5.26 23.73
C ASN A 38 12.88 -4.63 23.12
N VAL A 39 12.72 -3.43 22.57
CA VAL A 39 13.80 -2.59 22.08
C VAL A 39 13.95 -1.44 23.09
N GLY A 40 15.15 -0.92 23.34
CA GLY A 40 15.37 0.10 24.37
C GLY A 40 14.53 1.38 24.22
N ILE A 41 13.97 1.64 23.02
CA ILE A 41 13.11 2.78 22.69
C ILE A 41 11.60 2.45 22.68
N GLY A 42 11.22 1.22 23.06
CA GLY A 42 9.84 0.71 23.03
C GLY A 42 9.75 -0.75 22.60
N SER A 43 8.58 -1.36 22.71
CA SER A 43 8.38 -2.74 22.25
C SER A 43 7.95 -2.76 20.78
N ILE A 44 8.61 -3.60 19.98
CA ILE A 44 8.16 -3.97 18.63
C ILE A 44 7.37 -5.27 18.76
N VAL A 45 6.13 -5.28 18.31
CA VAL A 45 5.29 -6.49 18.32
C VAL A 45 5.16 -7.01 16.89
N ILE A 46 5.58 -8.26 16.68
CA ILE A 46 5.43 -8.95 15.39
C ILE A 46 4.16 -9.79 15.45
N PHE A 47 3.14 -9.35 14.71
CA PHE A 47 1.83 -10.00 14.64
C PHE A 47 1.81 -11.16 13.65
N PRO A 48 0.84 -12.10 13.73
CA PRO A 48 0.67 -13.22 12.79
C PRO A 48 0.73 -12.80 11.32
N MET A 49 0.07 -11.70 10.95
CA MET A 49 0.09 -11.15 9.59
C MET A 49 1.47 -10.73 9.11
N VAL A 50 2.32 -10.23 10.03
CA VAL A 50 3.71 -9.83 9.76
C VAL A 50 4.58 -11.06 9.59
N TRP A 51 4.37 -12.07 10.44
CA TRP A 51 4.97 -13.38 10.25
C TRP A 51 4.58 -13.97 8.90
N GLY A 52 3.32 -13.85 8.48
CA GLY A 52 2.85 -14.30 7.17
C GLY A 52 3.59 -13.61 6.02
N LEU A 53 3.77 -12.29 6.11
CA LEU A 53 4.55 -11.51 5.16
C LEU A 53 6.01 -11.95 5.10
N ILE A 54 6.67 -12.08 6.26
CA ILE A 54 8.08 -12.45 6.38
C ILE A 54 8.31 -13.89 5.87
N VAL A 55 7.49 -14.84 6.30
CA VAL A 55 7.58 -16.25 5.88
C VAL A 55 7.32 -16.36 4.37
N GLY A 56 6.28 -15.68 3.87
CA GLY A 56 6.00 -15.62 2.43
C GLY A 56 7.18 -15.07 1.63
N LEU A 57 7.78 -13.98 2.12
CA LEU A 57 8.97 -13.36 1.53
C LEU A 57 10.15 -14.34 1.50
N LEU A 58 10.47 -14.98 2.63
CA LEU A 58 11.57 -15.95 2.73
C LEU A 58 11.37 -17.13 1.77
N ILE A 59 10.14 -17.65 1.67
CA ILE A 59 9.80 -18.74 0.74
C ILE A 59 9.89 -18.30 -0.73
N SER A 60 9.54 -17.04 -1.04
CA SER A 60 9.63 -16.51 -2.40
C SER A 60 11.07 -16.26 -2.87
N ILE A 61 12.00 -15.99 -1.95
CA ILE A 61 13.40 -15.62 -2.25
C ILE A 61 14.36 -16.81 -2.15
N GLN A 62 14.04 -17.83 -1.35
CA GLN A 62 14.96 -18.94 -1.12
C GLN A 62 15.35 -19.69 -2.41
N LYS A 63 16.59 -20.19 -2.44
CA LYS A 63 17.19 -20.84 -3.61
C LYS A 63 17.11 -22.38 -3.60
N PHE A 64 16.72 -22.99 -2.48
CA PHE A 64 16.72 -24.45 -2.30
C PHE A 64 15.62 -25.13 -3.12
N LYS A 65 14.43 -24.53 -3.17
CA LYS A 65 13.29 -24.98 -3.98
C LYS A 65 12.58 -23.75 -4.57
N PRO A 66 13.19 -23.06 -5.55
CA PRO A 66 12.73 -21.75 -6.00
C PRO A 66 11.26 -21.76 -6.40
N LEU A 67 10.49 -20.81 -5.88
CA LEU A 67 9.10 -20.63 -6.28
C LEU A 67 9.07 -20.06 -7.70
N GLY A 68 8.49 -20.79 -8.66
CA GLY A 68 8.47 -20.38 -10.06
C GLY A 68 7.87 -18.99 -10.26
N LEU A 69 8.42 -18.20 -11.19
CA LEU A 69 8.00 -16.81 -11.44
C LEU A 69 6.50 -16.70 -11.74
N ASP A 70 5.93 -17.66 -12.46
CA ASP A 70 4.49 -17.67 -12.77
C ASP A 70 3.63 -17.82 -11.51
N LEU A 71 4.07 -18.62 -10.53
CA LEU A 71 3.39 -18.77 -9.25
C LEU A 71 3.47 -17.48 -8.43
N GLN A 72 4.60 -16.79 -8.44
CA GLN A 72 4.76 -15.49 -7.77
C GLN A 72 3.88 -14.40 -8.41
N LYS A 73 3.75 -14.41 -9.73
CA LYS A 73 2.81 -13.54 -10.46
C LYS A 73 1.36 -13.88 -10.15
N VAL A 74 1.01 -15.16 -10.00
CA VAL A 74 -0.32 -15.59 -9.53
C VAL A 74 -0.58 -15.09 -8.11
N ALA A 75 0.40 -15.20 -7.20
CA ALA A 75 0.29 -14.65 -5.85
C ALA A 75 0.03 -13.14 -5.89
N SER A 76 0.78 -12.40 -6.72
CA SER A 76 0.58 -10.96 -6.93
C SER A 76 -0.83 -10.63 -7.45
N ALA A 77 -1.36 -11.41 -8.39
CA ALA A 77 -2.73 -11.24 -8.88
C ALA A 77 -3.78 -11.53 -7.80
N LEU A 78 -3.55 -12.52 -6.93
CA LEU A 78 -4.40 -12.79 -5.77
C LEU A 78 -4.35 -11.66 -4.74
N VAL A 79 -3.19 -10.99 -4.55
CA VAL A 79 -3.09 -9.78 -3.71
C VAL A 79 -4.02 -8.69 -4.21
N GLY A 80 -4.05 -8.43 -5.52
CA GLY A 80 -4.96 -7.42 -6.10
C GLY A 80 -6.43 -7.67 -5.75
N VAL A 81 -6.89 -8.92 -5.81
CA VAL A 81 -8.26 -9.29 -5.42
C VAL A 81 -8.44 -9.24 -3.90
N ALA A 82 -7.44 -9.65 -3.12
CA ALA A 82 -7.47 -9.57 -1.65
C ALA A 82 -7.59 -8.12 -1.17
N VAL A 83 -6.92 -7.18 -1.83
CA VAL A 83 -7.04 -5.74 -1.56
C VAL A 83 -8.47 -5.26 -1.83
N MET A 84 -9.11 -5.68 -2.93
CA MET A 84 -10.52 -5.32 -3.18
C MET A 84 -11.46 -5.85 -2.10
N LEU A 85 -11.24 -7.09 -1.64
CA LEU A 85 -12.00 -7.68 -0.55
C LEU A 85 -11.77 -6.93 0.78
N LEU A 86 -10.52 -6.52 1.04
CA LEU A 86 -10.19 -5.72 2.21
C LEU A 86 -10.86 -4.35 2.15
N VAL A 87 -10.80 -3.66 1.00
CA VAL A 87 -11.49 -2.38 0.79
C VAL A 87 -13.00 -2.53 1.02
N ALA A 88 -13.60 -3.62 0.53
CA ALA A 88 -15.00 -3.92 0.79
C ALA A 88 -15.27 -4.07 2.29
N ARG A 89 -14.43 -4.82 3.02
CA ARG A 89 -14.57 -4.98 4.48
C ARG A 89 -14.42 -3.67 5.24
N LEU A 90 -13.46 -2.83 4.83
CA LEU A 90 -13.20 -1.52 5.41
C LEU A 90 -14.34 -0.53 5.15
N ALA A 91 -14.97 -0.58 3.97
CA ALA A 91 -16.08 0.28 3.61
C ALA A 91 -17.26 0.16 4.60
N PHE A 92 -17.46 -1.02 5.17
CA PHE A 92 -18.49 -1.25 6.19
C PHE A 92 -18.20 -0.60 7.55
N ASN A 93 -16.97 -0.15 7.81
CA ASN A 93 -16.64 0.62 9.02
C ASN A 93 -16.79 2.13 8.80
N ILE A 94 -16.88 2.58 7.55
CA ILE A 94 -17.08 4.01 7.22
C ILE A 94 -18.49 4.44 7.62
N GLY A 95 -19.52 3.67 7.25
CA GLY A 95 -20.93 4.00 7.49
C GLY A 95 -21.26 4.30 8.97
N PRO A 96 -20.96 3.38 9.91
CA PRO A 96 -21.17 3.61 11.34
C PRO A 96 -20.33 4.78 11.89
N SER A 97 -19.13 5.00 11.32
CA SER A 97 -18.20 6.04 11.76
C SER A 97 -18.47 7.41 11.14
N LEU A 98 -19.49 7.57 10.29
CA LEU A 98 -19.76 8.83 9.59
C LEU A 98 -19.84 10.06 10.51
N PRO A 99 -20.49 10.02 11.70
CA PRO A 99 -20.50 11.17 12.60
C PRO A 99 -19.10 11.59 13.07
N VAL A 100 -18.23 10.61 13.36
CA VAL A 100 -16.83 10.86 13.77
C VAL A 100 -16.03 11.38 12.60
N LEU A 101 -16.19 10.78 11.42
CA LEU A 101 -15.51 11.16 10.18
C LEU A 101 -15.83 12.58 9.74
N VAL A 102 -17.09 13.03 9.88
CA VAL A 102 -17.49 14.40 9.53
C VAL A 102 -16.80 15.40 10.45
N LYS A 103 -16.74 15.14 11.76
CA LYS A 103 -16.01 15.98 12.70
C LYS A 103 -14.51 15.99 12.43
N ALA A 104 -13.96 14.84 12.09
CA ALA A 104 -12.54 14.67 11.76
C ALA A 104 -12.18 15.12 10.33
N GLY A 105 -13.15 15.55 9.52
CA GLY A 105 -12.97 15.92 8.11
C GLY A 105 -11.83 16.92 7.86
N PRO A 106 -11.73 18.04 8.62
CA PRO A 106 -10.61 18.96 8.50
C PRO A 106 -9.25 18.31 8.79
N ALA A 107 -9.17 17.50 9.85
CA ALA A 107 -7.95 16.77 10.20
C ALA A 107 -7.53 15.78 9.11
N LEU A 108 -8.50 15.07 8.53
CA LEU A 108 -8.30 14.12 7.44
C LEU A 108 -7.81 14.78 6.13
N LEU A 109 -8.13 16.06 5.91
CA LEU A 109 -7.59 16.82 4.79
C LEU A 109 -6.21 17.41 5.11
N LEU A 110 -6.02 17.90 6.34
CA LEU A 110 -4.75 18.49 6.78
C LEU A 110 -3.63 17.46 6.91
N GLN A 111 -3.93 16.21 7.27
CA GLN A 111 -2.91 15.15 7.38
C GLN A 111 -2.15 14.93 6.05
N GLU A 112 -2.78 15.19 4.90
CA GLU A 112 -2.14 15.07 3.58
C GLU A 112 -0.97 16.07 3.42
N VAL A 113 -1.02 17.18 4.15
CA VAL A 113 0.11 18.12 4.25
C VAL A 113 1.29 17.46 4.95
N GLY A 114 1.05 16.62 5.97
CA GLY A 114 2.08 15.85 6.65
C GLY A 114 2.80 14.89 5.72
N HIS A 115 2.04 14.19 4.88
CA HIS A 115 2.58 13.33 3.81
C HIS A 115 3.45 14.11 2.82
N LEU A 116 2.96 15.26 2.33
CA LEU A 116 3.72 16.14 1.44
C LEU A 116 5.00 16.66 2.13
N LEU A 117 4.90 17.10 3.39
CA LEU A 117 6.04 17.60 4.14
C LEU A 117 7.10 16.52 4.34
N GLY A 118 6.68 15.30 4.67
CA GLY A 118 7.60 14.19 4.92
C GLY A 118 8.37 13.78 3.67
N THR A 119 7.67 13.61 2.56
CA THR A 119 8.28 13.23 1.28
C THR A 119 9.17 14.35 0.72
N VAL A 120 8.65 15.58 0.61
CA VAL A 120 9.35 16.67 -0.07
C VAL A 120 10.40 17.35 0.81
N PHE A 121 10.16 17.56 2.11
CA PHE A 121 11.09 18.33 2.94
C PHE A 121 12.10 17.47 3.70
N LEU A 122 11.85 16.17 3.89
CA LEU A 122 12.75 15.27 4.61
C LEU A 122 13.39 14.22 3.70
N ALA A 123 12.62 13.52 2.85
CA ALA A 123 13.20 12.49 1.97
C ALA A 123 13.96 13.09 0.78
N LEU A 124 13.48 14.20 0.18
CA LEU A 124 14.14 14.85 -0.95
C LEU A 124 15.57 15.33 -0.63
N PRO A 125 15.84 16.08 0.46
CA PRO A 125 17.21 16.48 0.79
C PRO A 125 18.15 15.29 0.98
N LEU A 126 17.66 14.20 1.59
CA LEU A 126 18.44 12.97 1.73
C LEU A 126 18.76 12.36 0.36
N ALA A 127 17.79 12.30 -0.55
CA ALA A 127 18.00 11.81 -1.91
C ALA A 127 19.00 12.69 -2.71
N VAL A 128 18.98 14.01 -2.51
CA VAL A 128 20.00 14.92 -3.06
C VAL A 128 21.37 14.63 -2.47
N LEU A 129 21.46 14.47 -1.14
CA LEU A 129 22.71 14.16 -0.43
C LEU A 129 23.32 12.83 -0.92
N LEU A 130 22.49 11.83 -1.18
CA LEU A 130 22.88 10.55 -1.75
C LEU A 130 23.18 10.62 -3.25
N ARG A 131 23.06 11.80 -3.88
CA ARG A 131 23.32 12.04 -5.30
C ARG A 131 22.51 11.12 -6.20
N MET A 132 21.18 11.08 -6.00
CA MET A 132 20.25 10.34 -6.88
C MET A 132 19.92 11.09 -8.19
N GLY A 133 20.43 12.31 -8.37
CA GLY A 133 20.24 13.08 -9.60
C GLY A 133 18.78 13.49 -9.80
N LYS A 134 18.31 13.54 -11.05
CA LYS A 134 16.93 13.94 -11.37
C LYS A 134 15.89 12.94 -10.85
N ALA A 135 16.27 11.67 -10.66
CA ALA A 135 15.41 10.64 -10.07
C ALA A 135 14.96 10.98 -8.64
N THR A 136 15.69 11.87 -7.94
CA THR A 136 15.27 12.42 -6.65
C THR A 136 13.86 12.99 -6.71
N VAL A 137 13.53 13.79 -7.73
CA VAL A 137 12.21 14.44 -7.83
C VAL A 137 11.10 13.39 -7.91
N GLY A 138 11.27 12.41 -8.79
CA GLY A 138 10.30 11.32 -8.95
C GLY A 138 10.17 10.46 -7.70
N ALA A 139 11.27 10.12 -7.03
CA ALA A 139 11.24 9.24 -5.87
C ALA A 139 10.76 9.89 -4.56
N THR A 140 10.56 11.21 -4.53
CA THR A 140 10.32 11.95 -3.26
C THR A 140 9.21 12.99 -3.32
N PHE A 141 8.47 13.10 -4.43
CA PHE A 141 7.27 13.96 -4.45
C PHE A 141 6.04 13.26 -3.84
N SER A 142 6.08 11.94 -3.65
CA SER A 142 5.05 11.16 -2.97
C SER A 142 5.62 9.81 -2.56
N LEU A 143 4.80 8.96 -1.94
CA LEU A 143 5.08 7.53 -1.70
C LEU A 143 4.71 6.66 -2.93
N ASP A 144 4.69 7.27 -4.11
CA ASP A 144 4.46 6.72 -5.45
C ASP A 144 3.47 5.55 -5.55
N ARG A 145 2.26 5.87 -6.00
CA ARG A 145 1.23 4.91 -6.43
C ARG A 145 1.06 4.92 -7.95
N GLU A 146 0.24 4.04 -8.50
CA GLU A 146 -0.02 3.91 -9.94
C GLU A 146 -0.34 5.25 -10.65
N PRO A 147 -1.12 6.19 -10.06
CA PRO A 147 -1.34 7.50 -10.68
C PRO A 147 -0.04 8.30 -10.92
N SER A 148 0.99 8.08 -10.11
CA SER A 148 2.30 8.74 -10.18
C SER A 148 3.03 8.42 -11.47
N PHE A 149 2.78 7.24 -12.04
CA PHE A 149 3.35 6.87 -13.35
C PHE A 149 2.82 7.79 -14.44
N ALA A 150 1.50 8.00 -14.50
CA ALA A 150 0.88 8.88 -15.48
C ALA A 150 1.36 10.34 -15.27
N MET A 151 1.31 10.83 -14.01
CA MET A 151 1.69 12.20 -13.68
C MET A 151 3.12 12.56 -14.14
N VAL A 152 4.09 11.69 -13.86
CA VAL A 152 5.49 11.96 -14.17
C VAL A 152 5.82 11.65 -15.64
N SER A 153 5.20 10.62 -16.23
CA SER A 153 5.43 10.30 -17.65
C SER A 153 4.87 11.37 -18.59
N GLU A 154 3.73 11.97 -18.28
CA GLU A 154 3.17 13.08 -19.07
C GLU A 154 4.04 14.34 -19.01
N LYS A 155 4.63 14.63 -17.84
CA LYS A 155 5.42 15.85 -17.64
C LYS A 155 6.87 15.74 -18.10
N TYR A 156 7.52 14.61 -17.84
CA TYR A 156 8.96 14.43 -18.06
C TYR A 156 9.30 13.40 -19.15
N GLY A 157 8.31 12.62 -19.62
CA GLY A 157 8.54 11.50 -20.52
C GLY A 157 8.75 10.19 -19.77
N ALA A 158 8.31 9.09 -20.37
CA ALA A 158 8.31 7.76 -19.74
C ALA A 158 9.70 7.10 -19.67
N ASP A 159 10.71 7.66 -20.34
CA ASP A 159 12.11 7.21 -20.30
C ASP A 159 13.00 8.16 -19.47
N SER A 160 12.40 9.13 -18.77
CA SER A 160 13.12 10.10 -17.95
C SER A 160 13.63 9.52 -16.63
N ASP A 161 14.71 10.13 -16.10
CA ASP A 161 15.22 9.83 -14.76
C ASP A 161 14.18 10.03 -13.66
N GLN A 162 13.33 11.05 -13.80
CA GLN A 162 12.23 11.31 -12.86
C GLN A 162 11.29 10.10 -12.85
N TYR A 163 10.87 9.61 -14.01
CA TYR A 163 10.03 8.43 -14.11
C TYR A 163 10.72 7.18 -13.54
N ARG A 164 12.03 7.01 -13.78
CA ARG A 164 12.85 5.98 -13.13
C ARG A 164 12.80 6.07 -11.61
N GLY A 165 12.83 7.29 -11.06
CA GLY A 165 12.66 7.57 -9.63
C GLY A 165 11.32 7.09 -9.09
N VAL A 166 10.22 7.36 -9.80
CA VAL A 166 8.87 6.89 -9.43
C VAL A 166 8.80 5.36 -9.41
N LEU A 167 9.31 4.72 -10.45
CA LEU A 167 9.36 3.26 -10.53
C LEU A 167 10.21 2.66 -9.41
N ALA A 168 11.35 3.29 -9.09
CA ALA A 168 12.23 2.88 -8.00
C ALA A 168 11.53 2.92 -6.64
N MET A 169 10.85 4.03 -6.34
CA MET A 169 10.14 4.20 -5.07
C MET A 169 8.90 3.30 -4.99
N TYR A 170 8.17 3.10 -6.10
CA TYR A 170 7.07 2.15 -6.17
C TYR A 170 7.52 0.72 -5.85
N VAL A 171 8.58 0.24 -6.51
CA VAL A 171 9.14 -1.11 -6.26
C VAL A 171 9.68 -1.22 -4.84
N PHE A 172 10.30 -0.17 -4.31
CA PHE A 172 10.71 -0.15 -2.91
C PHE A 172 9.50 -0.28 -1.97
N GLY A 173 8.43 0.48 -2.22
CA GLY A 173 7.21 0.48 -1.43
C GLY A 173 6.50 -0.87 -1.44
N THR A 174 6.45 -1.56 -2.59
CA THR A 174 5.87 -2.91 -2.66
C THR A 174 6.71 -3.95 -1.94
N LEU A 175 8.04 -3.86 -2.01
CA LEU A 175 8.96 -4.80 -1.38
C LEU A 175 9.07 -4.63 0.14
N PHE A 176 9.23 -3.40 0.62
CA PHE A 176 9.52 -3.14 2.05
C PHE A 176 8.44 -2.33 2.75
N GLY A 177 7.59 -1.62 2.03
CA GLY A 177 6.69 -0.63 2.63
C GLY A 177 5.79 -1.23 3.69
N ALA A 178 5.09 -2.32 3.38
CA ALA A 178 4.20 -3.00 4.33
C ALA A 178 4.93 -3.58 5.54
N VAL A 179 6.11 -4.19 5.33
CA VAL A 179 6.94 -4.71 6.44
C VAL A 179 7.37 -3.55 7.35
N PHE A 180 7.91 -2.50 6.76
CA PHE A 180 8.51 -1.40 7.49
C PHE A 180 7.46 -0.56 8.23
N ILE A 181 6.35 -0.21 7.58
CA ILE A 181 5.30 0.60 8.22
C ILE A 181 4.65 -0.14 9.38
N THR A 182 4.53 -1.47 9.30
CA THR A 182 4.04 -2.29 10.42
C THR A 182 4.96 -2.18 11.62
N LEU A 183 6.27 -2.37 11.43
CA LEU A 183 7.24 -2.27 12.52
C LEU A 183 7.27 -0.86 13.12
N LEU A 184 7.23 0.17 12.26
CA LEU A 184 7.18 1.56 12.67
C LEU A 184 5.93 1.86 13.50
N THR A 185 4.75 1.47 13.00
CA THR A 185 3.48 1.77 13.68
C THR A 185 3.28 0.97 14.95
N SER A 186 3.74 -0.29 15.00
CA SER A 186 3.81 -1.05 16.24
C SER A 186 4.65 -0.33 17.29
N LEU A 187 5.84 0.16 16.91
CA LEU A 187 6.70 0.91 17.82
C LEU A 187 6.04 2.21 18.31
N VAL A 188 5.51 3.01 17.39
CA VAL A 188 4.94 4.33 17.69
C VAL A 188 3.63 4.22 18.48
N ALA A 189 2.79 3.23 18.19
CA ALA A 189 1.59 2.94 18.96
C ALA A 189 1.93 2.56 20.41
N ASN A 190 3.00 1.77 20.61
CA ASN A 190 3.46 1.38 21.95
C ASN A 190 4.09 2.53 22.75
N TRP A 191 4.36 3.70 22.16
CA TRP A 191 4.75 4.87 22.95
C TRP A 191 3.60 5.41 23.81
N GLY A 192 2.34 5.18 23.41
CA GLY A 192 1.18 5.66 24.15
C GLY A 192 1.01 7.18 24.17
N ILE A 193 1.69 7.91 23.27
CA ILE A 193 1.69 9.38 23.22
C ILE A 193 0.60 9.92 22.30
N PHE A 194 0.29 9.20 21.21
CA PHE A 194 -0.64 9.66 20.18
C PHE A 194 -2.02 9.02 20.34
N ASN A 195 -3.06 9.74 19.94
CA ASN A 195 -4.41 9.24 19.83
C ASN A 195 -4.47 8.13 18.75
N PRO A 196 -5.15 6.99 19.02
CA PRO A 196 -5.28 5.91 18.05
C PRO A 196 -5.92 6.35 16.72
N LEU A 197 -6.82 7.34 16.74
CA LEU A 197 -7.40 7.89 15.51
C LEU A 197 -6.41 8.72 14.70
N ALA A 198 -5.48 9.43 15.34
CA ALA A 198 -4.40 10.14 14.66
C ALA A 198 -3.41 9.15 14.01
N LEU A 199 -3.05 8.09 14.75
CA LEU A 199 -2.26 6.97 14.22
C LEU A 199 -2.96 6.33 13.00
N ALA A 200 -4.28 6.11 13.11
CA ALA A 200 -5.08 5.57 12.02
C ALA A 200 -5.09 6.51 10.79
N MET A 201 -5.21 7.82 10.96
CA MET A 201 -5.08 8.76 9.84
C MET A 201 -3.71 8.67 9.18
N GLY A 202 -2.62 8.66 9.96
CA GLY A 202 -1.27 8.53 9.43
C GLY A 202 -1.04 7.23 8.68
N SER A 203 -1.71 6.14 9.05
CA SER A 203 -1.64 4.86 8.32
C SER A 203 -2.16 4.95 6.88
N GLY A 204 -3.05 5.92 6.59
CA GLY A 204 -3.72 6.08 5.30
C GLY A 204 -2.82 6.59 4.16
N VAL A 205 -1.69 7.21 4.47
CA VAL A 205 -0.84 7.87 3.44
C VAL A 205 -0.12 6.89 2.50
N GLY A 206 -0.02 5.61 2.88
CA GLY A 206 0.59 4.56 2.09
C GLY A 206 -0.37 3.78 1.17
N SER A 207 0.10 2.81 0.40
CA SER A 207 -0.76 1.90 -0.37
C SER A 207 -1.81 1.22 0.52
N GLY A 208 -2.88 0.67 -0.08
CA GLY A 208 -3.89 -0.07 0.69
C GLY A 208 -3.29 -1.23 1.51
N SER A 209 -2.22 -1.86 1.03
CA SER A 209 -1.47 -2.88 1.79
C SER A 209 -0.68 -2.29 2.96
N MET A 210 -0.04 -1.12 2.79
CA MET A 210 0.63 -0.41 3.87
C MET A 210 -0.36 0.06 4.93
N MET A 211 -1.49 0.64 4.50
CA MET A 211 -2.59 1.02 5.39
C MET A 211 -3.12 -0.17 6.16
N ALA A 212 -3.35 -1.32 5.50
CA ALA A 212 -3.84 -2.52 6.16
C ALA A 212 -2.87 -3.03 7.23
N ALA A 213 -1.59 -3.07 6.88
CA ALA A 213 -0.55 -3.57 7.76
C ALA A 213 -0.36 -2.65 8.99
N SER A 214 -0.39 -1.34 8.76
CA SER A 214 -0.31 -0.33 9.81
C SER A 214 -1.56 -0.28 10.70
N ALA A 215 -2.77 -0.28 10.12
CA ALA A 215 -4.02 -0.25 10.88
C ALA A 215 -4.14 -1.46 11.81
N ALA A 216 -3.77 -2.66 11.34
CA ALA A 216 -3.77 -3.84 12.19
C ALA A 216 -2.78 -3.75 13.36
N SER A 217 -1.60 -3.16 13.13
CA SER A 217 -0.62 -2.94 14.20
C SER A 217 -1.14 -1.99 15.28
N ILE A 218 -1.94 -0.99 14.88
CA ILE A 218 -2.57 -0.03 15.79
C ILE A 218 -3.74 -0.70 16.53
N ILE A 219 -4.59 -1.46 15.85
CA ILE A 219 -5.73 -2.17 16.45
C ILE A 219 -5.27 -3.10 17.56
N GLU A 220 -4.15 -3.79 17.41
CA GLU A 220 -3.70 -4.67 18.48
C GLU A 220 -3.17 -3.90 19.70
N ALA A 221 -2.61 -2.72 19.51
CA ALA A 221 -2.27 -1.83 20.62
C ALA A 221 -3.52 -1.24 21.28
N TYR A 222 -4.59 -1.02 20.50
CA TYR A 222 -5.84 -0.36 20.91
C TYR A 222 -7.09 -1.15 20.48
N PRO A 223 -7.33 -2.36 21.02
CA PRO A 223 -8.41 -3.24 20.56
C PRO A 223 -9.81 -2.66 20.79
N GLY A 224 -9.96 -1.73 21.74
CA GLY A 224 -11.23 -1.05 22.01
C GLY A 224 -11.67 -0.08 20.91
N ASP A 225 -10.74 0.42 20.09
CA ASP A 225 -10.99 1.44 19.07
C ASP A 225 -11.03 0.87 17.64
N GLU A 226 -11.11 -0.47 17.49
CA GLU A 226 -10.95 -1.16 16.21
C GLU A 226 -11.79 -0.57 15.07
N GLN A 227 -13.10 -0.41 15.28
CA GLN A 227 -14.00 0.10 14.24
C GLN A 227 -13.63 1.52 13.81
N ALA A 228 -13.29 2.37 14.78
CA ALA A 228 -12.92 3.76 14.52
C ALA A 228 -11.56 3.82 13.82
N ILE A 229 -10.55 3.05 14.26
CA ILE A 229 -9.24 2.95 13.60
C ILE A 229 -9.42 2.53 12.14
N LEU A 230 -10.18 1.46 11.89
CA LEU A 230 -10.41 0.98 10.53
C LEU A 230 -11.15 2.00 9.66
N GLY A 231 -12.16 2.68 10.22
CA GLY A 231 -12.89 3.75 9.53
C GLY A 231 -11.98 4.92 9.16
N MET A 232 -11.20 5.43 10.13
CA MET A 232 -10.27 6.54 9.94
C MET A 232 -9.16 6.21 8.94
N ALA A 233 -8.55 5.03 9.06
CA ALA A 233 -7.51 4.56 8.15
C ALA A 233 -8.03 4.43 6.71
N ALA A 234 -9.21 3.84 6.54
CA ALA A 234 -9.83 3.66 5.22
C ALA A 234 -10.17 5.00 4.55
N VAL A 235 -10.74 5.95 5.30
CA VAL A 235 -11.07 7.28 4.76
C VAL A 235 -9.81 8.08 4.47
N SER A 236 -8.81 8.05 5.36
CA SER A 236 -7.50 8.68 5.10
C SER A 236 -6.84 8.12 3.83
N ASN A 237 -6.89 6.79 3.65
CA ASN A 237 -6.36 6.15 2.45
C ASN A 237 -7.10 6.53 1.17
N LEU A 238 -8.43 6.64 1.25
CA LEU A 238 -9.26 7.09 0.13
C LEU A 238 -8.96 8.55 -0.23
N ILE A 239 -8.84 9.43 0.77
CA ILE A 239 -8.45 10.84 0.57
C ILE A 239 -7.09 10.90 -0.11
N THR A 240 -6.08 10.21 0.42
CA THR A 240 -4.75 10.18 -0.19
C THR A 240 -4.80 9.65 -1.64
N THR A 241 -5.65 8.65 -1.92
CA THR A 241 -5.78 8.09 -3.27
C THR A 241 -6.41 9.06 -4.27
N ILE A 242 -7.37 9.88 -3.83
CA ILE A 242 -8.12 10.79 -4.72
C ILE A 242 -7.49 12.18 -4.69
N LEU A 243 -7.47 12.82 -3.51
CA LEU A 243 -6.93 14.16 -3.31
C LEU A 243 -5.42 14.20 -3.56
N GLY A 244 -4.69 13.16 -3.13
CA GLY A 244 -3.24 13.09 -3.31
C GLY A 244 -2.79 13.12 -4.77
N VAL A 245 -3.64 12.72 -5.72
CA VAL A 245 -3.35 12.89 -7.16
C VAL A 245 -3.35 14.37 -7.55
N TYR A 246 -4.38 15.12 -7.15
CA TYR A 246 -4.45 16.56 -7.42
C TYR A 246 -3.35 17.34 -6.71
N VAL A 247 -3.10 17.02 -5.44
CA VAL A 247 -1.98 17.58 -4.66
C VAL A 247 -0.65 17.22 -5.33
N GLY A 248 -0.50 15.99 -5.81
CA GLY A 248 0.66 15.53 -6.57
C GLY A 248 0.94 16.37 -7.82
N ILE A 249 -0.07 16.56 -8.67
CA ILE A 249 0.04 17.32 -9.93
C ILE A 249 0.34 18.80 -9.67
N TYR A 250 -0.46 19.44 -8.83
CA TYR A 250 -0.47 20.91 -8.71
C TYR A 250 0.48 21.45 -7.64
N VAL A 251 0.83 20.65 -6.63
CA VAL A 251 1.62 21.12 -5.47
C VAL A 251 2.90 20.33 -5.33
N SER A 252 2.81 19.02 -5.07
CA SER A 252 3.96 18.23 -4.63
C SER A 252 5.03 18.06 -5.71
N LEU A 253 4.66 17.67 -6.93
CA LEU A 253 5.62 17.48 -8.02
C LEU A 253 6.29 18.81 -8.45
N PRO A 254 5.56 19.93 -8.62
CA PRO A 254 6.20 21.23 -8.85
C PRO A 254 7.09 21.69 -7.69
N LEU A 255 6.68 21.45 -6.44
CA LEU A 255 7.46 21.84 -5.26
C LEU A 255 8.75 21.02 -5.14
N ALA A 256 8.67 19.71 -5.32
CA ALA A 256 9.82 18.81 -5.34
C ALA A 256 10.84 19.23 -6.42
N ASP A 257 10.38 19.55 -7.63
CA ASP A 257 11.24 20.01 -8.72
C ASP A 257 11.94 21.34 -8.38
N LYS A 258 11.22 22.31 -7.80
CA LYS A 258 11.79 23.60 -7.36
C LYS A 258 12.79 23.39 -6.22
N PHE A 259 12.46 22.56 -5.24
CA PHE A 259 13.31 22.33 -4.08
C PHE A 259 14.59 21.57 -4.45
N TYR A 260 14.48 20.57 -5.33
CA TYR A 260 15.63 19.90 -5.94
C TYR A 260 16.56 20.89 -6.65
N LYS A 261 16.02 21.80 -7.48
CA LYS A 261 16.80 22.83 -8.17
C LYS A 261 17.47 23.79 -7.19
N LEU A 262 16.81 24.15 -6.09
CA LEU A 262 17.37 24.98 -5.03
C LEU A 262 18.59 24.32 -4.38
N LEU A 263 18.45 23.06 -3.97
CA LEU A 263 19.51 22.29 -3.29
C LEU A 263 20.70 21.97 -4.22
N THR A 264 20.46 21.82 -5.52
CA THR A 264 21.51 21.50 -6.50
C THR A 264 22.14 22.73 -7.18
N ARG A 265 21.68 23.95 -6.84
CA ARG A 265 22.11 25.20 -7.49
C ARG A 265 23.62 25.44 -7.44
N LYS A 266 24.28 25.16 -6.31
CA LYS A 266 25.73 25.33 -6.14
C LYS A 266 26.54 24.30 -6.94
N GLY A 267 26.18 23.01 -6.81
CA GLY A 267 26.86 21.93 -7.55
C GLY A 267 26.67 22.03 -9.06
N ARG A 268 25.55 22.59 -9.53
CA ARG A 268 25.31 22.86 -10.97
C ARG A 268 26.10 24.06 -11.49
N ALA A 269 26.33 25.08 -10.67
CA ALA A 269 27.18 26.21 -11.01
C ALA A 269 28.66 25.79 -11.09
N GLU A 270 29.14 24.96 -10.15
CA GLU A 270 30.48 24.37 -10.20
C GLU A 270 30.65 23.40 -11.39
N ALA A 271 29.67 22.51 -11.64
CA ALA A 271 29.72 21.62 -12.79
C ALA A 271 29.65 22.36 -14.14
N ALA A 272 28.88 23.45 -14.22
CA ALA A 272 28.82 24.30 -15.41
C ALA A 272 30.12 25.11 -15.62
N ALA A 273 30.81 25.49 -14.54
CA ALA A 273 32.13 26.12 -14.63
C ALA A 273 33.22 25.14 -15.11
N VAL A 274 33.10 23.85 -14.77
CA VAL A 274 34.01 22.78 -15.20
C VAL A 274 33.68 22.26 -16.62
N ALA A 275 32.41 22.31 -17.04
CA ALA A 275 31.93 21.81 -18.33
C ALA A 275 32.02 22.83 -19.49
N ALA A 276 32.83 23.89 -19.36
CA ALA A 276 33.06 24.87 -20.43
C ALA A 276 33.84 24.31 -21.65
N THR A 277 34.15 23.01 -21.67
CA THR A 277 34.63 22.26 -22.84
C THR A 277 33.46 21.54 -23.51
N PRO A 278 33.25 21.65 -24.83
CA PRO A 278 32.06 21.13 -25.48
C PRO A 278 32.15 19.59 -25.54
N VAL A 279 31.43 18.92 -24.65
CA VAL A 279 31.18 17.47 -24.76
C VAL A 279 29.74 17.25 -25.20
N SER A 280 29.68 16.59 -26.35
CA SER A 280 28.51 16.07 -27.06
C SER A 280 27.51 15.34 -26.17
N ALA A 281 26.25 15.37 -26.63
CA ALA A 281 25.07 14.77 -26.02
C ALA A 281 25.27 13.31 -25.57
N THR A 282 25.29 13.08 -24.26
CA THR A 282 25.26 11.76 -23.61
C THR A 282 23.86 11.15 -23.48
N ALA A 283 22.83 11.81 -24.03
CA ALA A 283 21.41 11.45 -23.87
C ALA A 283 20.99 10.01 -24.29
N PRO A 284 21.56 9.36 -25.32
CA PRO A 284 21.02 8.06 -25.79
C PRO A 284 21.22 6.90 -24.79
N ALA A 285 22.31 6.92 -24.02
CA ALA A 285 22.67 5.79 -23.16
C ALA A 285 21.82 5.71 -21.89
N ASP A 286 21.46 6.85 -21.30
CA ASP A 286 20.63 6.89 -20.09
C ASP A 286 19.17 6.56 -20.41
N ASP A 287 18.65 6.99 -21.55
CA ASP A 287 17.28 6.68 -22.01
C ASP A 287 17.10 5.18 -22.27
N ASP A 288 18.10 4.50 -22.84
CA ASP A 288 18.07 3.05 -23.05
C ASP A 288 18.09 2.27 -21.73
N VAL A 289 18.91 2.68 -20.76
CA VAL A 289 18.92 2.10 -19.41
C VAL A 289 17.58 2.30 -18.69
N ASN A 290 16.99 3.49 -18.83
CA ASN A 290 15.69 3.81 -18.25
C ASN A 290 14.57 3.01 -18.90
N ARG A 291 14.61 2.83 -20.22
CA ARG A 291 13.68 1.99 -20.98
C ARG A 291 13.76 0.53 -20.53
N ASP A 292 14.96 -0.02 -20.43
CA ASP A 292 15.19 -1.40 -19.97
C ASP A 292 14.67 -1.62 -18.55
N PHE A 293 14.92 -0.67 -17.65
CA PHE A 293 14.41 -0.73 -16.29
C PHE A 293 12.88 -0.66 -16.26
N ARG A 294 12.27 0.26 -17.01
CA ARG A 294 10.81 0.35 -17.15
C ARG A 294 10.21 -0.94 -17.68
N GLU A 295 10.81 -1.54 -18.71
CA GLU A 295 10.34 -2.80 -19.28
C GLU A 295 10.42 -3.95 -18.28
N LYS A 296 11.50 -4.04 -17.50
CA LYS A 296 11.61 -5.04 -16.41
C LYS A 296 10.55 -4.85 -15.34
N VAL A 297 10.28 -3.59 -14.92
CA VAL A 297 9.21 -3.29 -13.96
C VAL A 297 7.84 -3.65 -14.54
N ALA A 298 7.60 -3.33 -15.81
CA ALA A 298 6.36 -3.68 -16.51
C ALA A 298 6.16 -5.19 -16.65
N GLN A 299 7.22 -5.95 -16.94
CA GLN A 299 7.18 -7.42 -17.02
C GLN A 299 6.94 -8.07 -15.65
N SER A 300 7.52 -7.50 -14.59
CA SER A 300 7.32 -7.99 -13.22
C SER A 300 5.93 -7.66 -12.67
N SER A 301 5.38 -6.51 -13.08
CA SER A 301 4.04 -6.04 -12.72
C SER A 301 2.97 -6.50 -13.73
N ALA A 302 3.35 -7.30 -14.73
CA ALA A 302 2.45 -7.72 -15.79
C ALA A 302 1.25 -8.48 -15.21
N GLU A 303 0.04 -8.01 -15.52
CA GLU A 303 -1.18 -8.59 -15.00
C GLU A 303 -1.35 -10.05 -15.42
N VAL A 304 -1.51 -10.92 -14.44
CA VAL A 304 -2.01 -12.28 -14.66
C VAL A 304 -3.53 -12.23 -14.55
N LYS A 305 -4.21 -12.57 -15.64
CA LYS A 305 -5.67 -12.66 -15.62
C LYS A 305 -6.08 -13.96 -14.96
N LEU A 306 -6.59 -13.84 -13.74
CA LEU A 306 -7.28 -14.91 -13.03
C LEU A 306 -8.79 -14.82 -13.29
N PRO A 307 -9.48 -15.95 -13.50
CA PRO A 307 -10.94 -15.94 -13.49
C PRO A 307 -11.44 -15.47 -12.12
N LEU A 308 -12.31 -14.46 -12.13
CA LEU A 308 -12.80 -13.82 -10.90
C LEU A 308 -13.38 -14.81 -9.90
N TRP A 309 -14.18 -15.78 -10.37
CA TRP A 309 -14.74 -16.81 -9.49
C TRP A 309 -13.64 -17.58 -8.74
N LEU A 310 -12.52 -17.87 -9.40
CA LEU A 310 -11.44 -18.66 -8.82
C LEU A 310 -10.71 -17.87 -7.73
N SER A 311 -10.35 -16.62 -8.01
CA SER A 311 -9.72 -15.75 -7.01
C SER A 311 -10.63 -15.50 -5.81
N LEU A 312 -11.92 -15.28 -6.08
CA LEU A 312 -12.93 -15.01 -5.08
C LEU A 312 -13.19 -16.23 -4.18
N SER A 313 -13.32 -17.42 -4.76
CA SER A 313 -13.43 -18.67 -4.00
C SER A 313 -12.17 -18.97 -3.18
N VAL A 314 -10.98 -18.79 -3.77
CA VAL A 314 -9.70 -19.00 -3.07
C VAL A 314 -9.58 -18.08 -1.86
N LEU A 315 -9.87 -16.79 -2.01
CA LEU A 315 -9.80 -15.84 -0.91
C LEU A 315 -10.87 -16.08 0.16
N SER A 316 -12.06 -16.51 -0.23
CA SER A 316 -13.11 -16.89 0.72
C SER A 316 -12.70 -18.11 1.55
N ILE A 317 -12.11 -19.14 0.92
CA ILE A 317 -11.62 -20.34 1.61
C ILE A 317 -10.45 -19.98 2.55
N LEU A 318 -9.49 -19.21 2.07
CA LEU A 318 -8.36 -18.69 2.87
C LEU A 318 -8.85 -17.88 4.08
N GLY A 319 -9.80 -16.98 3.84
CA GLY A 319 -10.39 -16.12 4.86
C GLY A 319 -11.19 -16.91 5.89
N LEU A 320 -12.02 -17.86 5.45
CA LEU A 320 -12.76 -18.76 6.36
C LEU A 320 -11.81 -19.61 7.19
N ALA A 321 -10.75 -20.18 6.58
CA ALA A 321 -9.79 -21.01 7.30
C ALA A 321 -9.07 -20.22 8.40
N THR A 322 -8.58 -19.02 8.08
CA THR A 322 -7.88 -18.16 9.05
C THR A 322 -8.82 -17.62 10.13
N ALA A 323 -10.03 -17.18 9.77
CA ALA A 323 -11.04 -16.73 10.72
C ALA A 323 -11.46 -17.86 11.69
N SER A 324 -11.59 -19.10 11.20
CA SER A 324 -11.96 -20.25 12.04
C SER A 324 -10.89 -20.58 13.08
N VAL A 325 -9.60 -20.46 12.69
CA VAL A 325 -8.47 -20.66 13.60
C VAL A 325 -8.40 -19.53 14.63
N ALA A 326 -8.61 -18.28 14.20
CA ALA A 326 -8.62 -17.12 15.08
C ALA A 326 -9.77 -17.17 16.10
N ALA A 327 -10.98 -17.52 15.66
CA ALA A 327 -12.19 -17.57 16.49
C ALA A 327 -12.36 -18.88 17.29
N LYS A 328 -11.46 -19.87 17.11
CA LYS A 328 -11.58 -21.23 17.67
C LYS A 328 -12.93 -21.92 17.39
N GLY A 329 -13.60 -21.54 16.30
CA GLY A 329 -14.95 -22.00 15.99
C GLY A 329 -15.46 -21.50 14.64
N LEU A 330 -16.47 -22.18 14.09
CA LEU A 330 -17.10 -21.84 12.81
C LEU A 330 -18.44 -21.13 13.08
N HIS A 331 -18.49 -19.81 12.91
CA HIS A 331 -19.74 -19.06 13.06
C HIS A 331 -20.44 -18.89 11.70
N TRP A 332 -21.72 -19.24 11.62
CA TRP A 332 -22.50 -19.14 10.37
C TRP A 332 -22.55 -17.73 9.78
N ASN A 333 -22.49 -16.70 10.64
CA ASN A 333 -22.45 -15.30 10.24
C ASN A 333 -21.23 -14.96 9.38
N VAL A 334 -20.11 -15.67 9.53
CA VAL A 334 -18.89 -15.44 8.75
C VAL A 334 -19.13 -15.74 7.27
N PHE A 335 -19.87 -16.82 6.97
CA PHE A 335 -20.26 -17.16 5.59
C PHE A 335 -21.15 -16.07 4.97
N GLY A 336 -22.14 -15.60 5.73
CA GLY A 336 -23.00 -14.50 5.31
C GLY A 336 -22.23 -13.21 5.06
N GLY A 337 -21.28 -12.88 5.95
CA GLY A 337 -20.40 -11.73 5.81
C GLY A 337 -19.53 -11.81 4.56
N TYR A 338 -18.84 -12.93 4.33
CA TYR A 338 -18.07 -13.12 3.09
C TYR A 338 -18.98 -13.00 1.87
N ALA A 339 -20.17 -13.62 1.85
CA ALA A 339 -21.10 -13.51 0.73
C ALA A 339 -21.49 -12.05 0.40
N VAL A 340 -21.75 -11.24 1.43
CA VAL A 340 -22.02 -9.79 1.27
C VAL A 340 -20.81 -9.06 0.69
N LEU A 341 -19.61 -9.32 1.20
CA LEU A 341 -18.38 -8.72 0.69
C LEU A 341 -18.11 -9.11 -0.77
N MET A 342 -18.34 -10.37 -1.13
CA MET A 342 -18.21 -10.86 -2.51
C MET A 342 -19.18 -10.16 -3.44
N ALA A 343 -20.44 -10.03 -3.04
CA ALA A 343 -21.47 -9.34 -3.81
C ALA A 343 -21.07 -7.87 -4.03
N LEU A 344 -20.56 -7.20 -3.00
CA LEU A 344 -20.08 -5.82 -3.10
C LEU A 344 -18.89 -5.68 -4.05
N VAL A 345 -17.89 -6.58 -3.97
CA VAL A 345 -16.74 -6.58 -4.88
C VAL A 345 -17.17 -6.82 -6.33
N LEU A 346 -18.04 -7.81 -6.57
CA LEU A 346 -18.56 -8.11 -7.91
C LEU A 346 -19.34 -6.93 -8.49
N LEU A 347 -20.21 -6.32 -7.68
CA LEU A 347 -20.97 -5.13 -8.07
C LEU A 347 -20.04 -3.96 -8.39
N GLY A 348 -19.05 -3.68 -7.54
CA GLY A 348 -18.09 -2.60 -7.76
C GLY A 348 -17.23 -2.81 -9.01
N LEU A 349 -16.81 -4.05 -9.28
CA LEU A 349 -16.11 -4.41 -10.51
C LEU A 349 -16.99 -4.25 -11.76
N PHE A 350 -18.26 -4.65 -11.67
CA PHE A 350 -19.23 -4.46 -12.74
C PHE A 350 -19.46 -2.98 -13.05
N LEU A 351 -19.72 -2.17 -12.01
CA LEU A 351 -19.93 -0.73 -12.14
C LEU A 351 -18.68 0.01 -12.61
N GLY A 352 -17.49 -0.42 -12.19
CA GLY A 352 -16.22 0.10 -12.71
C GLY A 352 -16.10 -0.12 -14.23
N LYS A 353 -16.48 -1.31 -14.71
CA LYS A 353 -16.50 -1.61 -16.16
C LYS A 353 -17.55 -0.81 -16.93
N VAL A 354 -18.74 -0.63 -16.36
CA VAL A 354 -19.85 0.10 -16.99
C VAL A 354 -19.56 1.60 -17.04
N SER A 355 -19.13 2.18 -15.91
CA SER A 355 -18.88 3.63 -15.80
C SER A 355 -17.63 4.09 -16.56
N ARG A 356 -16.63 3.21 -16.77
CA ARG A 356 -15.32 3.43 -17.45
C ARG A 356 -14.44 4.56 -16.89
N LYS A 357 -15.01 5.52 -16.16
CA LYS A 357 -14.36 6.70 -15.59
C LYS A 357 -14.04 6.56 -14.10
N ILE A 358 -14.81 5.75 -13.38
CA ILE A 358 -14.69 5.59 -11.92
C ILE A 358 -14.08 4.22 -11.63
N SER A 359 -13.03 4.21 -10.81
CA SER A 359 -12.37 2.97 -10.38
C SER A 359 -13.31 2.09 -9.56
N ALA A 360 -13.16 0.77 -9.69
CA ALA A 360 -13.93 -0.21 -8.91
C ALA A 360 -13.76 0.01 -7.39
N ILE A 361 -12.58 0.44 -6.93
CA ILE A 361 -12.31 0.75 -5.52
C ILE A 361 -13.28 1.82 -5.01
N ILE A 362 -13.47 2.91 -5.78
CA ILE A 362 -14.38 3.99 -5.40
C ILE A 362 -15.81 3.46 -5.30
N TRP A 363 -16.26 2.65 -6.26
CA TRP A 363 -17.59 2.03 -6.20
C TRP A 363 -17.78 1.14 -4.97
N ILE A 364 -16.81 0.26 -4.69
CA ILE A 364 -16.83 -0.62 -3.51
C ILE A 364 -16.92 0.22 -2.24
N THR A 365 -16.08 1.25 -2.11
CA THR A 365 -16.05 2.09 -0.91
C THR A 365 -17.32 2.91 -0.75
N THR A 366 -17.82 3.55 -1.80
CA THR A 366 -19.04 4.38 -1.73
C THR A 366 -20.28 3.53 -1.43
N ILE A 367 -20.47 2.42 -2.13
CA ILE A 367 -21.63 1.55 -1.91
C ILE A 367 -21.54 0.91 -0.54
N GLY A 368 -20.37 0.38 -0.16
CA GLY A 368 -20.14 -0.21 1.16
C GLY A 368 -20.39 0.78 2.30
N ALA A 369 -19.91 2.02 2.19
CA ALA A 369 -20.18 3.07 3.16
C ALA A 369 -21.67 3.43 3.24
N TYR A 370 -22.36 3.48 2.10
CA TYR A 370 -23.80 3.79 2.07
C TYR A 370 -24.65 2.68 2.70
N ILE A 371 -24.45 1.41 2.31
CA ILE A 371 -25.25 0.28 2.82
C ILE A 371 -24.93 -0.07 4.28
N SER A 372 -23.80 0.39 4.80
CA SER A 372 -23.44 0.31 6.23
C SER A 372 -23.81 1.56 7.02
N SER A 373 -24.31 2.61 6.37
CA SER A 373 -24.67 3.86 7.05
C SER A 373 -25.94 3.70 7.89
N PRO A 374 -26.12 4.48 8.98
CA PRO A 374 -27.32 4.43 9.81
C PRO A 374 -28.63 4.71 9.05
N TRP A 375 -28.55 5.32 7.86
CA TRP A 375 -29.71 5.70 7.06
C TRP A 375 -30.23 4.57 6.16
N PHE A 376 -29.46 3.49 5.99
CA PHE A 376 -29.86 2.38 5.14
C PHE A 376 -30.72 1.38 5.92
N PHE A 377 -31.89 1.01 5.36
CA PHE A 377 -32.91 0.22 6.04
C PHE A 377 -32.44 -1.16 6.54
N ALA A 378 -31.46 -1.78 5.87
CA ALA A 378 -30.89 -3.07 6.24
C ALA A 378 -29.47 -2.97 6.82
N ALA A 379 -29.03 -1.76 7.22
CA ALA A 379 -27.68 -1.51 7.69
C ALA A 379 -27.31 -2.41 8.87
N HIS A 380 -28.14 -2.46 9.91
CA HIS A 380 -27.88 -3.26 11.11
C HIS A 380 -27.59 -4.73 10.76
N TRP A 381 -28.44 -5.36 9.95
CA TRP A 381 -28.28 -6.75 9.54
C TRP A 381 -27.00 -6.97 8.72
N LEU A 382 -26.73 -6.10 7.73
CA LEU A 382 -25.53 -6.20 6.91
C LEU A 382 -24.25 -5.98 7.72
N THR A 383 -24.25 -4.98 8.62
CA THR A 383 -23.11 -4.69 9.49
C THR A 383 -22.85 -5.82 10.46
N THR A 384 -23.88 -6.46 11.04
CA THR A 384 -23.68 -7.63 11.92
C THR A 384 -23.03 -8.79 11.18
N LEU A 385 -23.45 -9.08 9.94
CA LEU A 385 -22.84 -10.14 9.13
C LEU A 385 -21.38 -9.81 8.76
N VAL A 386 -21.12 -8.59 8.29
CA VAL A 386 -19.77 -8.20 7.86
C VAL A 386 -18.82 -8.03 9.03
N SER A 387 -19.29 -7.57 10.19
CA SER A 387 -18.48 -7.48 11.41
C SER A 387 -18.05 -8.84 11.96
N ALA A 388 -18.76 -9.93 11.61
CA ALA A 388 -18.29 -11.28 11.91
C ALA A 388 -17.07 -11.69 11.07
N VAL A 389 -16.77 -10.98 9.98
CA VAL A 389 -15.56 -11.18 9.18
C VAL A 389 -14.43 -10.37 9.79
N ASP A 390 -13.48 -11.08 10.40
CA ASP A 390 -12.32 -10.48 11.04
C ASP A 390 -11.38 -9.79 10.02
N PHE A 391 -11.02 -8.54 10.31
CA PHE A 391 -10.12 -7.76 9.47
C PHE A 391 -8.70 -8.33 9.48
N LEU A 392 -8.21 -8.75 10.65
CA LEU A 392 -6.84 -9.26 10.82
C LEU A 392 -6.63 -10.55 10.02
N SER A 393 -7.65 -11.41 9.94
CA SER A 393 -7.68 -12.61 9.11
C SER A 393 -7.50 -12.29 7.61
N ILE A 394 -8.27 -11.34 7.06
CA ILE A 394 -8.11 -10.93 5.65
C ILE A 394 -6.72 -10.30 5.44
N ALA A 395 -6.27 -9.46 6.36
CA ALA A 395 -4.96 -8.82 6.29
C ALA A 395 -3.82 -9.86 6.32
N THR A 396 -3.93 -10.91 7.16
CA THR A 396 -2.97 -12.02 7.24
C THR A 396 -2.86 -12.76 5.91
N VAL A 397 -4.00 -13.09 5.30
CA VAL A 397 -4.03 -13.74 3.99
C VAL A 397 -3.40 -12.85 2.92
N MET A 398 -3.80 -11.57 2.87
CA MET A 398 -3.31 -10.62 1.88
C MET A 398 -1.80 -10.41 2.00
N LEU A 399 -1.28 -10.21 3.21
CA LEU A 399 0.15 -10.01 3.45
C LEU A 399 0.98 -11.28 3.22
N THR A 400 0.42 -12.46 3.50
CA THR A 400 1.07 -13.74 3.16
C THR A 400 1.23 -13.88 1.64
N LEU A 401 0.17 -13.60 0.89
CA LEU A 401 0.20 -13.60 -0.58
C LEU A 401 1.15 -12.51 -1.12
N ALA A 402 1.18 -11.34 -0.47
CA ALA A 402 2.11 -10.28 -0.82
C ALA A 402 3.55 -10.78 -0.67
N GLY A 403 3.91 -11.35 0.49
CA GLY A 403 5.23 -11.95 0.74
C GLY A 403 5.60 -12.99 -0.30
N LEU A 404 4.70 -13.93 -0.61
CA LEU A 404 4.91 -14.96 -1.63
C LEU A 404 5.14 -14.40 -3.04
N SER A 405 4.71 -13.17 -3.30
CA SER A 405 4.87 -12.50 -4.59
C SER A 405 6.14 -11.64 -4.70
N LEU A 406 6.81 -11.30 -3.60
CA LEU A 406 7.92 -10.33 -3.60
C LEU A 406 9.21 -10.84 -4.27
N GLY A 407 9.44 -12.15 -4.29
CA GLY A 407 10.65 -12.73 -4.87
C GLY A 407 10.90 -12.34 -6.33
N LYS A 408 9.84 -12.09 -7.11
CA LYS A 408 9.90 -11.67 -8.52
C LYS A 408 10.45 -10.26 -8.69
N ASP A 409 10.29 -9.43 -7.66
CA ASP A 409 10.68 -8.01 -7.66
C ASP A 409 12.10 -7.80 -7.08
N VAL A 410 12.68 -8.82 -6.41
CA VAL A 410 14.05 -8.76 -5.88
C VAL A 410 15.13 -8.42 -6.93
N PRO A 411 15.08 -8.96 -8.17
CA PRO A 411 16.02 -8.55 -9.22
C PRO A 411 15.89 -7.05 -9.58
N LEU A 412 14.71 -6.46 -9.45
CA LEU A 412 14.50 -5.02 -9.69
C LEU A 412 15.21 -4.18 -8.65
N LEU A 413 15.22 -4.62 -7.38
CA LEU A 413 15.96 -3.96 -6.30
C LEU A 413 17.44 -3.73 -6.66
N LYS A 414 18.07 -4.75 -7.25
CA LYS A 414 19.48 -4.68 -7.67
C LYS A 414 19.73 -3.62 -8.75
N ASN A 415 18.73 -3.37 -9.61
CA ASN A 415 18.81 -2.36 -10.68
C ASN A 415 18.51 -0.93 -10.20
N ILE A 416 17.75 -0.79 -9.12
CA ILE A 416 17.37 0.53 -8.58
C ILE A 416 18.57 1.22 -7.89
N GLY A 417 19.41 0.41 -7.24
CA GLY A 417 20.56 0.87 -6.45
C GLY A 417 20.20 1.11 -4.99
N TRP A 418 21.17 0.89 -4.09
CA TRP A 418 20.95 0.90 -2.63
C TRP A 418 20.42 2.23 -2.08
N LYS A 419 20.65 3.35 -2.79
CA LYS A 419 20.28 4.71 -2.36
C LYS A 419 18.77 4.89 -2.15
N ILE A 420 17.92 4.12 -2.85
CA ILE A 420 16.47 4.20 -2.67
C ILE A 420 16.04 3.72 -1.29
N ILE A 421 16.79 2.80 -0.67
CA ILE A 421 16.41 2.16 0.59
C ILE A 421 16.33 3.20 1.71
N PRO A 422 17.40 3.95 2.06
CA PRO A 422 17.30 4.95 3.11
C PRO A 422 16.32 6.08 2.76
N VAL A 423 16.20 6.47 1.48
CA VAL A 423 15.25 7.50 1.03
C VAL A 423 13.81 7.06 1.24
N GLY A 424 13.47 5.84 0.82
CA GLY A 424 12.13 5.30 0.97
C GLY A 424 11.76 5.04 2.43
N LEU A 425 12.70 4.58 3.26
CA LEU A 425 12.48 4.45 4.71
C LEU A 425 12.19 5.81 5.36
N VAL A 426 12.96 6.85 5.02
CA VAL A 426 12.71 8.21 5.51
C VAL A 426 11.40 8.75 4.96
N ALA A 427 11.09 8.54 3.68
CA ALA A 427 9.83 8.97 3.09
C ALA A 427 8.63 8.36 3.83
N ILE A 428 8.63 7.04 4.06
CA ILE A 428 7.55 6.36 4.79
C ILE A 428 7.48 6.86 6.24
N THR A 429 8.61 6.91 6.94
CA THR A 429 8.65 7.35 8.35
C THR A 429 8.16 8.77 8.50
N ALA A 430 8.69 9.70 7.70
CA ALA A 430 8.36 11.10 7.77
C ALA A 430 6.90 11.36 7.39
N SER A 431 6.41 10.71 6.33
CA SER A 431 5.02 10.83 5.89
C SER A 431 4.08 10.34 6.97
N PHE A 432 4.33 9.16 7.55
CA PHE A 432 3.55 8.64 8.65
C PHE A 432 3.58 9.59 9.85
N MET A 433 4.78 9.87 10.39
CA MET A 433 4.94 10.64 11.62
C MET A 433 4.39 12.06 11.53
N LEU A 434 4.66 12.79 10.44
CA LEU A 434 4.15 14.16 10.29
C LEU A 434 2.63 14.17 10.06
N SER A 435 2.08 13.18 9.36
CA SER A 435 0.63 13.06 9.22
C SER A 435 -0.03 12.74 10.55
N VAL A 436 0.57 11.88 11.38
CA VAL A 436 0.12 11.61 12.76
C VAL A 436 0.17 12.88 13.60
N VAL A 437 1.28 13.62 13.60
CA VAL A 437 1.42 14.85 14.41
C VAL A 437 0.40 15.91 13.99
N ILE A 438 0.20 16.12 12.69
CA ILE A 438 -0.81 17.07 12.20
C ILE A 438 -2.22 16.58 12.54
N ALA A 439 -2.50 15.29 12.38
CA ALA A 439 -3.79 14.70 12.74
C ALA A 439 -4.08 14.81 14.25
N GLU A 440 -3.09 14.58 15.10
CA GLU A 440 -3.18 14.72 16.56
C GLU A 440 -3.56 16.14 16.94
N PHE A 441 -2.81 17.12 16.41
CA PHE A 441 -3.05 18.53 16.70
C PHE A 441 -4.40 18.99 16.17
N ALA A 442 -4.76 18.55 14.96
CA ALA A 442 -6.04 18.85 14.36
C ALA A 442 -7.20 18.24 15.18
N LEU A 443 -7.13 16.96 15.53
CA LEU A 443 -8.16 16.31 16.33
C LEU A 443 -8.32 16.99 17.69
N GLY A 444 -7.22 17.35 18.37
CA GLY A 444 -7.27 18.05 19.65
C GLY A 444 -7.76 19.50 19.58
N TYR A 445 -7.62 20.17 18.43
CA TYR A 445 -8.12 21.53 18.21
C TYR A 445 -9.61 21.56 17.81
N TRP A 446 -10.11 20.48 17.21
CA TRP A 446 -11.49 20.34 16.73
C TRP A 446 -12.37 19.40 17.56
N SER A 447 -11.84 18.82 18.64
CA SER A 447 -12.58 18.15 19.72
C SER A 447 -13.03 19.13 20.79
#